data_AF-A0A8S3ZK27-F1
#
_entry.id   AF-A0A8S3ZK27-F1
#
_cell.length_a   1.000
_cell.length_b   1.000
_cell.length_c   1.000
_cell.angle_alpha   90.00
_cell.angle_beta   90.00
_cell.angle_gamma   90.00
#
_symmetry.space_group_name_H-M   'P 1'
#
loop_
_entity.id
_entity.type
_entity.pdbx_description
1 polymer ?
#
loop_
_entity_poly.entity_id
_entity_poly.type
_entity_poly.pdbx_seq_one_letter_code
_entity_poly.pdbx_strand_id
1 'polypeptide(L)'
;ILLVFGKEDGQSDGFWWAAEKLGYSCSIARTPETALEAYLNNHHDVVIIDARNNSSNCFDAEALCRSIKATKASDYTVLVGVTKRYSEDEEEPSILPLLRAGFTRRTQENSSLSSCINELQTLEYGEVRYNLKLKACTGLFTALEHVSEAVEITNSEHEIQYVNHAYEKVCGFTSDELLGRDPADLFKSEKNKDTIETINGHMKKGK
;
A
#
# COMPACT_ATOMS: atom_id res chain seq x y z
N ILE A 1 -13.90 -0.46 4.11
CA ILE A 1 -13.85 1.02 4.19
C ILE A 1 -14.09 1.44 5.63
N LEU A 2 -13.32 2.41 6.15
CA LEU A 2 -13.59 3.07 7.42
C LEU A 2 -14.02 4.51 7.15
N LEU A 3 -15.21 4.89 7.58
CA LEU A 3 -15.71 6.27 7.53
C LEU A 3 -15.51 6.91 8.89
N VAL A 4 -14.75 8.01 8.94
CA VAL A 4 -14.48 8.75 10.17
C VAL A 4 -15.10 10.14 10.08
N PHE A 5 -16.26 10.29 10.69
CA PHE A 5 -17.04 11.53 10.69
C PHE A 5 -17.55 11.82 12.09
N GLY A 6 -17.26 13.01 12.64
CA GLY A 6 -17.61 13.35 14.03
C GLY A 6 -19.12 13.36 14.30
N LYS A 7 -19.93 13.57 13.26
CA LYS A 7 -21.39 13.55 13.30
C LYS A 7 -21.93 12.91 12.02
N GLU A 8 -23.18 12.45 12.09
CA GLU A 8 -23.91 11.99 10.91
C GLU A 8 -24.43 13.17 10.13
N ASP A 9 -24.17 13.17 8.83
CA ASP A 9 -24.67 14.16 7.91
C ASP A 9 -24.78 13.58 6.50
N GLY A 10 -25.27 14.40 5.55
CA GLY A 10 -25.44 13.96 4.17
C GLY A 10 -24.15 13.46 3.51
N GLN A 11 -22.97 13.93 3.93
CA GLN A 11 -21.70 13.47 3.36
C GLN A 11 -21.33 12.08 3.89
N SER A 12 -21.46 11.85 5.21
CA SER A 12 -21.24 10.53 5.78
C SER A 12 -22.22 9.51 5.21
N ASP A 13 -23.49 9.90 5.08
CA ASP A 13 -24.56 9.04 4.55
C ASP A 13 -24.34 8.74 3.07
N GLY A 14 -23.92 9.72 2.28
CA GLY A 14 -23.59 9.54 0.87
C GLY A 14 -22.54 8.47 0.64
N PHE A 15 -21.45 8.48 1.42
CA PHE A 15 -20.42 7.44 1.37
C PHE A 15 -20.91 6.10 1.91
N TRP A 16 -21.70 6.09 2.99
CA TRP A 16 -22.26 4.87 3.54
C TRP A 16 -23.14 4.13 2.52
N TRP A 17 -24.13 4.82 1.96
CA TRP A 17 -25.02 4.24 0.96
C TRP A 17 -24.30 3.86 -0.34
N ALA A 18 -23.27 4.61 -0.74
CA ALA A 18 -22.44 4.25 -1.89
C ALA A 18 -21.68 2.94 -1.63
N ALA A 19 -21.06 2.80 -0.45
CA ALA A 19 -20.35 1.59 -0.06
C ALA A 19 -21.28 0.37 0.00
N GLU A 20 -22.47 0.53 0.59
CA GLU A 20 -23.47 -0.53 0.65
C GLU A 20 -23.94 -0.95 -0.75
N LYS A 21 -24.24 0.01 -1.63
CA LYS A 21 -24.68 -0.29 -3.01
C LYS A 21 -23.61 -0.98 -3.84
N LEU A 22 -22.34 -0.72 -3.57
CA LEU A 22 -21.20 -1.37 -4.21
C LEU A 22 -20.79 -2.69 -3.52
N GLY A 23 -21.43 -3.04 -2.40
CA GLY A 23 -21.16 -4.28 -1.67
C GLY A 23 -19.88 -4.26 -0.84
N TYR A 24 -19.35 -3.09 -0.49
CA TYR A 24 -18.14 -2.98 0.32
C TYR A 24 -18.45 -3.08 1.82
N SER A 25 -17.62 -3.82 2.56
CA SER A 25 -17.67 -3.81 4.03
C SER A 25 -17.27 -2.42 4.55
N CYS A 26 -18.10 -1.88 5.44
CA CYS A 26 -17.95 -0.52 5.92
C CYS A 26 -18.07 -0.45 7.45
N SER A 27 -17.14 0.27 8.08
CA SER A 27 -17.14 0.58 9.50
C SER A 27 -17.25 2.09 9.68
N ILE A 28 -17.89 2.54 10.76
CA ILE A 28 -18.04 3.96 11.07
C ILE A 28 -17.37 4.24 12.41
N ALA A 29 -16.59 5.31 12.46
CA ALA A 29 -16.03 5.86 13.69
C ALA A 29 -16.41 7.33 13.83
N ARG A 30 -16.67 7.76 15.06
CA ARG A 30 -17.13 9.13 15.38
C ARG A 30 -16.10 9.92 16.19
N THR A 31 -15.04 9.27 16.65
CA THR A 31 -13.95 9.89 17.39
C THR A 31 -12.61 9.35 16.89
N PRO A 32 -11.49 10.08 17.09
CA PRO A 32 -10.16 9.60 16.73
C PRO A 32 -9.81 8.26 17.40
N GLU A 33 -10.22 8.06 18.65
CA GLU A 33 -9.93 6.85 19.42
C GLU A 33 -10.64 5.64 18.81
N THR A 34 -11.95 5.77 18.53
CA THR A 34 -12.74 4.70 17.91
C THR A 34 -12.28 4.42 16.47
N ALA A 35 -11.80 5.45 15.76
CA ALA A 35 -11.26 5.31 14.42
C ALA A 35 -9.95 4.51 14.42
N LEU A 36 -9.02 4.86 15.31
CA LEU A 36 -7.74 4.19 15.42
C LEU A 36 -7.93 2.73 15.88
N GLU A 37 -8.80 2.50 16.86
CA GLU A 37 -9.14 1.15 17.30
C GLU A 37 -9.75 0.30 16.17
N ALA A 38 -10.76 0.83 15.47
CA ALA A 38 -11.37 0.14 14.34
C ALA A 38 -10.36 -0.19 13.24
N TYR A 39 -9.45 0.75 12.95
CA TYR A 39 -8.40 0.57 11.96
C TYR A 39 -7.38 -0.50 12.37
N LEU A 40 -6.93 -0.50 13.63
CA LEU A 40 -5.99 -1.50 14.15
C LEU A 40 -6.58 -2.91 14.15
N ASN A 41 -7.89 -3.04 14.36
CA ASN A 41 -8.58 -4.34 14.39
C ASN A 41 -8.87 -4.92 13.01
N ASN A 42 -9.15 -4.08 12.01
CA ASN A 42 -9.66 -4.54 10.71
C ASN A 42 -8.72 -4.24 9.52
N HIS A 43 -7.72 -3.37 9.69
CA HIS A 43 -6.76 -2.97 8.65
C HIS A 43 -7.42 -2.55 7.34
N HIS A 44 -8.38 -1.61 7.40
CA HIS A 44 -9.15 -1.18 6.24
C HIS A 44 -8.26 -0.70 5.08
N ASP A 45 -8.61 -1.09 3.84
CA ASP A 45 -7.89 -0.65 2.63
C ASP A 45 -8.11 0.83 2.31
N VAL A 46 -9.26 1.37 2.71
CA VAL A 46 -9.63 2.79 2.53
C VAL A 46 -10.13 3.34 3.85
N VAL A 47 -9.59 4.49 4.24
CA VAL A 47 -10.06 5.30 5.38
C VAL A 47 -10.42 6.69 4.87
N ILE A 48 -11.68 7.07 5.03
CA ILE A 48 -12.21 8.38 4.63
C ILE A 48 -12.40 9.19 5.91
N ILE A 49 -11.70 10.30 6.03
CA ILE A 49 -11.68 11.15 7.22
C ILE A 49 -12.30 12.50 6.87
N ASP A 50 -13.26 12.92 7.68
CA ASP A 50 -13.80 14.26 7.63
C ASP A 50 -12.73 15.30 8.00
N ALA A 51 -12.30 16.09 7.01
CA ALA A 51 -11.35 17.18 7.14
C ALA A 51 -11.99 18.52 6.75
N ARG A 52 -13.34 18.62 6.85
CA ARG A 52 -14.05 19.89 6.68
C ARG A 52 -13.74 20.73 7.92
N ASN A 53 -12.96 21.80 7.76
CA ASN A 53 -12.54 22.72 8.82
C ASN A 53 -13.69 23.58 9.39
N ASN A 54 -14.87 23.01 9.63
CA ASN A 54 -16.04 23.71 10.14
C ASN A 54 -16.18 23.46 11.66
N SER A 55 -16.10 24.54 12.42
CA SER A 55 -15.88 24.60 13.87
C SER A 55 -17.05 24.06 14.71
N SER A 56 -16.70 23.16 15.64
CA SER A 56 -17.13 23.03 17.07
C SER A 56 -17.22 21.56 17.52
N ASN A 57 -17.26 20.60 16.59
CA ASN A 57 -17.40 19.17 16.86
C ASN A 57 -16.55 18.26 15.95
N CYS A 58 -15.65 18.85 15.16
CA CYS A 58 -14.73 18.12 14.29
C CYS A 58 -13.43 17.84 15.06
N PHE A 59 -12.95 16.60 14.99
CA PHE A 59 -11.65 16.23 15.54
C PHE A 59 -10.53 16.64 14.58
N ASP A 60 -9.28 16.68 15.06
CA ASP A 60 -8.13 16.99 14.20
C ASP A 60 -7.86 15.82 13.22
N ALA A 61 -8.36 15.96 12.00
CA ALA A 61 -8.23 14.99 10.93
C ALA A 61 -6.77 14.72 10.55
N GLU A 62 -5.92 15.75 10.62
CA GLU A 62 -4.49 15.61 10.32
C GLU A 62 -3.77 14.83 11.41
N ALA A 63 -4.07 15.08 12.68
CA ALA A 63 -3.52 14.31 13.79
C ALA A 63 -3.95 12.84 13.75
N LEU A 64 -5.21 12.57 13.42
CA LEU A 64 -5.70 11.21 13.22
C LEU A 64 -4.98 10.53 12.04
N CYS A 65 -4.86 11.23 10.90
CA CYS A 65 -4.15 10.72 9.73
C CYS A 65 -2.70 10.35 10.07
N ARG A 66 -1.98 11.23 10.77
CA ARG A 66 -0.61 10.95 11.26
C ARG A 66 -0.58 9.72 12.17
N SER A 67 -1.57 9.57 13.05
CA SER A 67 -1.66 8.43 13.97
C SER A 67 -1.87 7.11 13.23
N ILE A 68 -2.74 7.09 12.21
CA ILE A 68 -2.93 5.92 11.34
C ILE A 68 -1.65 5.63 10.57
N LYS A 69 -1.01 6.65 9.97
CA LYS A 69 0.26 6.51 9.22
C LYS A 69 1.43 5.99 10.07
N ALA A 70 1.41 6.22 11.38
CA ALA A 70 2.43 5.70 12.29
C ALA A 70 2.32 4.18 12.52
N THR A 71 1.23 3.54 12.06
CA THR A 71 1.04 2.09 12.16
C THR A 71 1.65 1.35 10.95
N LYS A 72 2.21 0.16 11.19
CA LYS A 72 2.78 -0.69 10.11
C LYS A 72 1.74 -1.12 9.06
N ALA A 73 0.47 -1.21 9.42
CA ALA A 73 -0.58 -1.63 8.50
C ALA A 73 -0.91 -0.57 7.43
N SER A 74 -0.46 0.67 7.63
CA SER A 74 -0.84 1.83 6.81
C SER A 74 -0.07 2.00 5.50
N ASP A 75 0.92 1.15 5.23
CA ASP A 75 1.75 1.23 4.02
C ASP A 75 0.93 1.09 2.73
N TYR A 76 -0.20 0.40 2.80
CA TYR A 76 -1.07 0.11 1.65
C TYR A 76 -2.48 0.68 1.79
N THR A 77 -2.77 1.41 2.86
CA THR A 77 -4.08 2.04 3.07
C THR A 77 -4.18 3.34 2.29
N VAL A 78 -5.30 3.55 1.61
CA VAL A 78 -5.66 4.81 0.97
C VAL A 78 -6.35 5.71 2.00
N LEU A 79 -5.74 6.85 2.30
CA LEU A 79 -6.23 7.85 3.25
C LEU A 79 -6.82 9.04 2.51
N VAL A 80 -8.14 9.18 2.60
CA VAL A 80 -8.91 10.20 1.87
C VAL A 80 -9.37 11.27 2.85
N GLY A 81 -8.98 12.52 2.61
CA GLY A 81 -9.49 13.68 3.34
C GLY A 81 -10.67 14.30 2.62
N VAL A 82 -11.82 14.40 3.29
CA VAL A 82 -13.00 15.10 2.77
C VAL A 82 -12.92 16.56 3.18
N THR A 83 -12.84 17.49 2.23
CA THR A 83 -12.70 18.94 2.50
C THR A 83 -13.94 19.71 2.13
N LYS A 84 -14.10 20.92 2.69
CA LYS A 84 -15.19 21.83 2.33
C LYS A 84 -15.17 22.09 0.82
N ARG A 85 -16.35 22.23 0.22
CA ARG A 85 -16.48 22.74 -1.15
C ARG A 85 -16.46 24.27 -1.11
N TYR A 86 -15.59 24.86 -1.91
CA TYR A 86 -15.45 26.31 -2.04
C TYR A 86 -16.28 26.82 -3.21
N SER A 87 -16.94 27.97 -3.06
CA SER A 87 -17.59 28.67 -4.19
C SER A 87 -16.53 29.32 -5.09
N GLU A 88 -16.92 29.72 -6.31
CA GLU A 88 -16.01 30.36 -7.28
C GLU A 88 -15.31 31.62 -6.72
N ASP A 89 -15.99 32.33 -5.81
CA ASP A 89 -15.46 33.54 -5.15
C ASP A 89 -14.66 33.28 -3.87
N GLU A 90 -14.62 32.03 -3.37
CA GLU A 90 -13.85 31.66 -2.17
C GLU A 90 -12.44 31.22 -2.55
N GLU A 91 -11.42 31.74 -1.85
CA GLU A 91 -10.04 31.27 -2.01
C GLU A 91 -9.89 29.85 -1.44
N GLU A 92 -9.53 28.90 -2.30
CA GLU A 92 -9.31 27.52 -1.91
C GLU A 92 -7.97 27.38 -1.14
N PRO A 93 -7.96 26.81 0.07
CA PRO A 93 -6.74 26.66 0.84
C PRO A 93 -5.82 25.60 0.23
N SER A 94 -4.53 25.74 0.54
CA SER A 94 -3.52 24.75 0.15
C SER A 94 -3.82 23.37 0.71
N ILE A 95 -3.64 22.33 -0.11
CA ILE A 95 -3.74 20.92 0.31
C ILE A 95 -2.48 20.41 1.03
N LEU A 96 -1.42 21.23 1.10
CA LEU A 96 -0.13 20.80 1.65
C LEU A 96 -0.19 20.30 3.10
N PRO A 97 -1.01 20.86 4.02
CA PRO A 97 -1.17 20.31 5.36
C PRO A 97 -1.67 18.85 5.36
N LEU A 98 -2.67 18.55 4.51
CA LEU A 98 -3.18 17.17 4.36
C LEU A 98 -2.10 16.23 3.83
N LEU A 99 -1.36 16.65 2.79
CA LEU A 99 -0.27 15.84 2.24
C LEU A 99 0.84 15.59 3.27
N ARG A 100 1.19 16.61 4.07
CA ARG A 100 2.18 16.48 5.17
C ARG A 100 1.69 15.58 6.31
N ALA A 101 0.38 15.54 6.54
CA ALA A 101 -0.23 14.61 7.51
C ALA A 101 -0.27 13.16 7.00
N GLY A 102 -0.10 12.96 5.69
CA GLY A 102 -0.02 11.65 5.05
C GLY A 102 -1.30 11.19 4.34
N PHE A 103 -2.25 12.11 4.10
CA PHE A 103 -3.37 11.83 3.21
C PHE A 103 -2.86 11.53 1.80
N THR A 104 -3.36 10.44 1.21
CA THR A 104 -3.01 10.06 -0.16
C THR A 104 -3.89 10.77 -1.18
N ARG A 105 -5.09 11.20 -0.77
CA ARG A 105 -6.06 11.86 -1.66
C ARG A 105 -6.94 12.86 -0.90
N ARG A 106 -7.39 13.87 -1.62
CA ARG A 106 -8.44 14.80 -1.21
C ARG A 106 -9.69 14.60 -2.06
N THR A 107 -10.86 14.65 -1.45
CA THR A 107 -12.14 14.81 -2.14
C THR A 107 -12.90 15.99 -1.55
N GLN A 108 -13.58 16.78 -2.38
CA GLN A 108 -14.43 17.86 -1.90
C GLN A 108 -15.80 17.31 -1.50
N GLU A 109 -16.45 17.93 -0.53
CA GLU A 109 -17.76 17.49 -0.08
C GLU A 109 -18.80 17.57 -1.21
N ASN A 110 -19.46 16.44 -1.45
CA ASN A 110 -20.59 16.25 -2.32
C ASN A 110 -21.38 15.03 -1.82
N SER A 111 -22.48 15.31 -1.11
CA SER A 111 -23.35 14.28 -0.51
C SER A 111 -24.19 13.50 -1.52
N SER A 112 -24.13 13.85 -2.81
CA SER A 112 -24.85 13.10 -3.85
C SER A 112 -24.37 11.65 -3.89
N LEU A 113 -25.31 10.72 -3.78
CA LEU A 113 -25.02 9.27 -3.85
C LEU A 113 -24.24 8.91 -5.11
N SER A 114 -24.61 9.48 -6.27
CA SER A 114 -23.90 9.23 -7.52
C SER A 114 -22.45 9.72 -7.47
N SER A 115 -22.19 10.86 -6.82
CA SER A 115 -20.83 11.36 -6.63
C SER A 115 -20.01 10.45 -5.73
N CYS A 116 -20.59 10.02 -4.60
CA CYS A 116 -19.93 9.10 -3.67
C CYS A 116 -19.65 7.75 -4.32
N ILE A 117 -20.55 7.21 -5.14
CA ILE A 117 -20.33 5.99 -5.94
C ILE A 117 -19.14 6.18 -6.89
N ASN A 118 -19.12 7.27 -7.66
CA ASN A 118 -18.04 7.53 -8.60
C ASN A 118 -16.68 7.67 -7.88
N GLU A 119 -16.64 8.32 -6.72
CA GLU A 119 -15.41 8.42 -5.92
C GLU A 119 -14.94 7.05 -5.43
N LEU A 120 -15.83 6.23 -4.85
CA LEU A 120 -15.46 4.90 -4.37
C LEU A 120 -15.02 3.97 -5.51
N GLN A 121 -15.67 4.02 -6.67
CA GLN A 121 -15.24 3.27 -7.85
C GLN A 121 -13.88 3.74 -8.36
N THR A 122 -13.63 5.06 -8.36
CA THR A 122 -12.33 5.60 -8.76
C THR A 122 -11.23 5.09 -7.84
N LEU A 123 -11.48 5.07 -6.52
CA LEU A 123 -10.55 4.52 -5.54
C LEU A 123 -10.30 3.02 -5.75
N GLU A 124 -11.36 2.23 -5.98
CA GLU A 124 -11.26 0.78 -6.23
C GLU A 124 -10.39 0.49 -7.46
N TYR A 125 -10.69 1.12 -8.59
CA TYR A 125 -10.01 0.84 -9.85
C TYR A 125 -8.65 1.55 -9.98
N GLY A 126 -8.36 2.49 -9.09
CA GLY A 126 -7.10 3.21 -8.98
C GLY A 126 -6.26 2.72 -7.79
N GLU A 127 -6.11 3.59 -6.80
CA GLU A 127 -5.15 3.49 -5.70
C GLU A 127 -5.27 2.18 -4.91
N VAL A 128 -6.50 1.72 -4.61
CA VAL A 128 -6.72 0.50 -3.83
C VAL A 128 -6.16 -0.71 -4.57
N ARG A 129 -6.48 -0.85 -5.85
CA ARG A 129 -6.00 -1.98 -6.66
C ARG A 129 -4.49 -1.97 -6.83
N TYR A 130 -3.87 -0.81 -6.99
CA TYR A 130 -2.41 -0.71 -7.06
C TYR A 130 -1.75 -1.05 -5.73
N ASN A 131 -2.30 -0.57 -4.61
CA ASN A 131 -1.78 -0.89 -3.28
C ASN A 131 -1.91 -2.37 -2.95
N LEU A 132 -3.01 -3.03 -3.33
CA LEU A 132 -3.18 -4.48 -3.16
C LEU A 132 -2.16 -5.27 -3.99
N LYS A 133 -1.91 -4.86 -5.23
CA LYS A 133 -0.84 -5.45 -6.07
C LYS A 133 0.53 -5.27 -5.42
N LEU A 134 0.83 -4.06 -4.95
CA LEU A 134 2.10 -3.75 -4.30
C LEU A 134 2.27 -4.56 -3.00
N LYS A 135 1.23 -4.65 -2.18
CA LYS A 135 1.19 -5.47 -0.95
C LYS A 135 1.49 -6.93 -1.25
N ALA A 136 0.86 -7.50 -2.28
CA ALA A 136 1.12 -8.86 -2.72
C ALA A 136 2.57 -9.03 -3.22
N CYS A 137 3.07 -8.11 -4.04
CA CYS A 137 4.45 -8.12 -4.51
C CYS A 137 5.46 -8.04 -3.35
N THR A 138 5.28 -7.14 -2.40
CA THR A 138 6.15 -7.04 -1.22
C THR A 138 6.13 -8.33 -0.40
N GLY A 139 4.95 -8.95 -0.24
CA GLY A 139 4.83 -10.26 0.41
C GLY A 139 5.61 -11.36 -0.32
N LEU A 140 5.50 -11.42 -1.64
CA LEU A 140 6.24 -12.38 -2.48
C LEU A 140 7.75 -12.15 -2.39
N PHE A 141 8.23 -10.92 -2.55
CA PHE A 141 9.64 -10.59 -2.42
C PHE A 141 10.18 -10.92 -1.04
N THR A 142 9.43 -10.61 0.03
CA THR A 142 9.82 -10.97 1.40
C THR A 142 9.97 -12.48 1.55
N ALA A 143 9.06 -13.27 0.97
CA ALA A 143 9.14 -14.73 0.99
C ALA A 143 10.34 -15.25 0.20
N LEU A 144 10.59 -14.74 -1.01
CA LEU A 144 11.76 -15.11 -1.84
C LEU A 144 13.09 -14.72 -1.19
N GLU A 145 13.12 -13.62 -0.45
CA GLU A 145 14.32 -13.16 0.25
C GLU A 145 14.67 -14.07 1.44
N HIS A 146 13.66 -14.59 2.14
CA HIS A 146 13.85 -15.36 3.39
C HIS A 146 13.72 -16.88 3.23
N VAL A 147 13.41 -17.38 2.04
CA VAL A 147 13.43 -18.83 1.77
C VAL A 147 14.85 -19.38 1.88
N SER A 148 14.99 -20.60 2.40
CA SER A 148 16.31 -21.18 2.69
C SER A 148 17.02 -21.69 1.44
N GLU A 149 16.24 -21.98 0.41
CA GLU A 149 16.72 -22.41 -0.90
C GLU A 149 17.28 -21.22 -1.70
N ALA A 150 18.34 -21.48 -2.45
CA ALA A 150 18.90 -20.51 -3.38
C ALA A 150 17.90 -20.21 -4.49
N VAL A 151 17.55 -18.94 -4.67
CA VAL A 151 16.67 -18.46 -5.74
C VAL A 151 17.47 -17.54 -6.64
N GLU A 152 17.43 -17.84 -7.95
CA GLU A 152 17.88 -16.94 -9.01
C GLU A 152 16.73 -16.68 -9.99
N ILE A 153 16.66 -15.47 -10.51
CA ILE A 153 15.77 -15.09 -11.62
C ILE A 153 16.65 -14.51 -12.71
N THR A 154 16.56 -15.05 -13.93
CA THR A 154 17.31 -14.58 -15.09
C THR A 154 16.37 -14.10 -16.20
N ASN A 155 16.89 -13.26 -17.09
CA ASN A 155 16.18 -12.95 -18.34
C ASN A 155 16.31 -14.09 -19.37
N SER A 156 15.82 -13.86 -20.60
CA SER A 156 15.89 -14.83 -21.70
C SER A 156 17.30 -15.15 -22.16
N GLU A 157 18.26 -14.24 -21.93
CA GLU A 157 19.67 -14.38 -22.27
C GLU A 157 20.50 -14.95 -21.10
N HIS A 158 19.85 -15.48 -20.07
CA HIS A 158 20.47 -16.01 -18.84
C HIS A 158 21.23 -14.99 -17.99
N GLU A 159 21.03 -13.69 -18.20
CA GLU A 159 21.58 -12.66 -17.32
C GLU A 159 20.77 -12.60 -16.02
N ILE A 160 21.47 -12.62 -14.88
CA ILE A 160 20.86 -12.56 -13.54
C ILE A 160 20.15 -11.21 -13.35
N GLN A 161 18.86 -11.27 -12.99
CA GLN A 161 18.03 -10.11 -12.64
C GLN A 161 17.73 -10.02 -11.14
N TYR A 162 17.80 -11.14 -10.43
CA TYR A 162 17.63 -11.20 -8.98
C TYR A 162 18.26 -12.48 -8.43
N VAL A 163 18.82 -12.36 -7.23
CA VAL A 163 19.23 -13.48 -6.39
C VAL A 163 18.80 -13.18 -4.96
N ASN A 164 18.42 -14.19 -4.19
CA ASN A 164 18.14 -14.03 -2.78
C ASN A 164 19.40 -14.22 -1.91
N HIS A 165 19.30 -13.87 -0.63
CA HIS A 165 20.41 -14.04 0.31
C HIS A 165 20.92 -15.50 0.46
N ALA A 166 20.05 -16.50 0.27
CA ALA A 166 20.47 -17.90 0.28
C ALA A 166 21.40 -18.23 -0.89
N TYR A 167 21.10 -17.70 -2.09
CA TYR A 167 21.97 -17.83 -3.25
C TYR A 167 23.33 -17.18 -3.01
N GLU A 168 23.37 -15.94 -2.50
CA GLU A 168 24.61 -15.22 -2.18
C GLU A 168 25.52 -16.03 -1.23
N LYS A 169 24.94 -16.58 -0.15
CA LYS A 169 25.68 -17.42 0.82
C LYS A 169 26.30 -18.65 0.17
N VAL A 170 25.57 -19.23 -0.77
CA VAL A 170 25.91 -20.50 -1.39
C VAL A 170 26.96 -20.29 -2.50
N CYS A 171 26.83 -19.24 -3.31
CA CYS A 171 27.76 -18.94 -4.39
C CYS A 171 28.99 -18.14 -3.93
N GLY A 172 28.86 -17.40 -2.83
CA GLY A 172 29.90 -16.56 -2.23
C GLY A 172 30.07 -15.18 -2.89
N PHE A 173 29.13 -14.77 -3.74
CA PHE A 173 29.09 -13.46 -4.40
C PHE A 173 27.88 -12.66 -3.93
N THR A 174 27.99 -11.33 -3.93
CA THR A 174 26.85 -10.47 -3.62
C THR A 174 25.95 -10.30 -4.85
N SER A 175 24.68 -9.98 -4.62
CA SER A 175 23.72 -9.60 -5.65
C SER A 175 24.29 -8.54 -6.60
N ASP A 176 24.90 -7.47 -6.07
CA ASP A 176 25.53 -6.42 -6.89
C ASP A 176 26.63 -6.94 -7.84
N GLU A 177 27.35 -7.99 -7.44
CA GLU A 177 28.39 -8.62 -8.28
C GLU A 177 27.80 -9.55 -9.36
N LEU A 178 26.60 -10.08 -9.11
CA LEU A 178 25.92 -11.08 -9.92
C LEU A 178 24.98 -10.46 -10.96
N LEU A 179 24.33 -9.35 -10.63
CA LEU A 179 23.31 -8.71 -11.47
C LEU A 179 23.85 -8.34 -12.86
N GLY A 180 23.07 -8.67 -13.90
CA GLY A 180 23.38 -8.41 -15.30
C GLY A 180 24.46 -9.31 -15.90
N ARG A 181 24.86 -10.38 -15.21
CA ARG A 181 25.88 -11.32 -15.69
C ARG A 181 25.30 -12.70 -15.92
N ASP A 182 25.90 -13.46 -16.82
CA ASP A 182 25.63 -14.89 -16.97
C ASP A 182 26.30 -15.64 -15.80
N PRO A 183 25.54 -16.45 -15.03
CA PRO A 183 26.09 -17.34 -14.01
C PRO A 183 27.33 -18.11 -14.50
N ALA A 184 27.28 -18.68 -15.70
CA ALA A 184 28.35 -19.51 -16.26
C ALA A 184 29.67 -18.76 -16.46
N ASP A 185 29.64 -17.43 -16.60
CA ASP A 185 30.84 -16.61 -16.79
C ASP A 185 31.51 -16.22 -15.46
N LEU A 186 30.72 -15.99 -14.41
CA LEU A 186 31.22 -15.69 -13.07
C LEU A 186 31.94 -16.88 -12.44
N PHE A 187 31.44 -18.09 -12.69
CA PHE A 187 31.88 -19.32 -12.03
C PHE A 187 33.06 -20.04 -12.73
N LYS A 188 33.70 -19.40 -13.73
CA LYS A 188 34.95 -19.89 -14.35
C LYS A 188 36.21 -19.62 -13.50
N SER A 189 36.14 -18.72 -12.53
CA SER A 189 37.27 -18.40 -11.63
C SER A 189 37.32 -19.38 -10.43
N GLU A 190 38.48 -19.97 -10.16
CA GLU A 190 38.68 -21.23 -9.41
C GLU A 190 38.26 -21.26 -7.92
N LYS A 191 37.68 -20.20 -7.35
CA LYS A 191 37.51 -20.12 -5.89
C LYS A 191 36.40 -21.01 -5.29
N ASN A 192 35.37 -21.41 -6.05
CA ASN A 192 34.20 -22.12 -5.50
C ASN A 192 33.60 -23.23 -6.42
N LYS A 193 34.40 -23.85 -7.31
CA LYS A 193 33.88 -24.82 -8.32
C LYS A 193 33.11 -26.00 -7.71
N ASP A 194 33.62 -26.62 -6.65
CA ASP A 194 33.07 -27.87 -6.10
C ASP A 194 31.68 -27.69 -5.45
N THR A 195 31.47 -26.57 -4.75
CA THR A 195 30.18 -26.21 -4.15
C THR A 195 29.13 -25.98 -5.24
N ILE A 196 29.55 -25.48 -6.41
CA ILE A 196 28.65 -25.07 -7.50
C ILE A 196 28.27 -26.23 -8.43
N GLU A 197 29.16 -27.18 -8.68
CA GLU A 197 28.78 -28.44 -9.34
C GLU A 197 27.71 -29.19 -8.54
N THR A 198 27.78 -29.10 -7.21
CA THR A 198 26.78 -29.69 -6.31
C THR A 198 25.42 -29.00 -6.47
N ILE A 199 25.36 -27.66 -6.53
CA ILE A 199 24.10 -26.92 -6.72
C ILE A 199 23.52 -27.15 -8.12
N ASN A 200 24.33 -27.02 -9.17
CA ASN A 200 23.91 -27.30 -10.55
C ASN A 200 23.44 -28.75 -10.72
N GLY A 201 24.07 -29.68 -10.01
CA GLY A 201 23.62 -31.07 -9.91
C GLY A 201 22.24 -31.19 -9.28
N HIS A 202 21.94 -30.45 -8.21
CA HIS A 202 20.61 -30.45 -7.60
C HIS A 202 19.56 -29.72 -8.45
N MET A 203 19.88 -28.58 -9.07
CA MET A 203 18.97 -27.85 -9.96
C MET A 203 18.61 -28.64 -11.22
N LYS A 204 19.59 -29.36 -11.82
CA LYS A 204 19.32 -30.26 -12.96
C LYS A 204 18.52 -31.50 -12.60
N LYS A 205 18.57 -31.94 -11.34
CA LYS A 205 17.83 -33.11 -10.83
C LYS A 205 16.41 -32.79 -10.38
N GLY A 206 16.09 -31.52 -10.11
CA GLY A 206 14.77 -31.07 -9.66
C GLY A 206 13.75 -30.78 -10.77
N LYS A 207 13.96 -31.28 -11.99
CA LYS A 207 12.97 -31.21 -13.09
C LYS A 207 11.92 -32.32 -12.99
#